data_AF-A0A554SGJ9-F1
#
_entry.id   AF-A0A554SGJ9-F1
#
_cell.length_a   1.000
_cell.length_b   1.000
_cell.length_c   1.000
_cell.angle_alpha   90.00
_cell.angle_beta   90.00
_cell.angle_gamma   90.00
#
_symmetry.space_group_name_H-M   'P 1'
#
loop_
_entity.id
_entity.type
_entity.pdbx_description
1 polymer ?
#
loop_
_entity_poly.entity_id
_entity_poly.type
_entity_poly.pdbx_seq_one_letter_code
_entity_poly.pdbx_strand_id
1 'polypeptide(L)' 'MAKALVGYLAGPSYDHAAGELARLRRRVADLEAEVLRLKVENDGLVEALGSRVDDVAELFEPASR' A
#
# COMPACT_ATOMS: atom_id res chain seq x y z
N MET A 1 20.60 -24.68 -32.10
CA MET A 1 19.71 -23.62 -31.54
C MET A 1 19.48 -23.75 -30.03
N ALA A 2 19.39 -24.95 -29.43
CA ALA A 2 19.24 -25.10 -27.97
C ALA A 2 20.40 -24.51 -27.13
N LYS A 3 21.66 -24.56 -27.62
CA LYS A 3 22.83 -24.01 -26.90
C LYS A 3 22.80 -22.48 -26.74
N ALA A 4 22.16 -21.76 -27.67
CA ALA A 4 21.97 -20.31 -27.57
C ALA A 4 20.89 -19.95 -26.54
N LEU A 5 19.85 -20.76 -26.41
CA LEU A 5 18.83 -20.63 -25.36
C LEU A 5 19.41 -20.90 -23.96
N VAL A 6 20.23 -21.93 -23.82
CA VAL A 6 20.90 -22.23 -22.53
C VAL A 6 21.87 -21.11 -22.14
N GLY A 7 22.65 -20.57 -23.09
CA GLY A 7 23.54 -19.44 -22.82
C GLY A 7 22.83 -18.12 -22.52
N TYR A 8 21.63 -17.91 -23.06
CA TYR A 8 20.79 -16.75 -22.76
C TYR A 8 20.09 -16.87 -21.38
N LEU A 9 19.65 -18.07 -21.02
CA LEU A 9 19.04 -18.40 -19.73
C LEU A 9 20.04 -18.48 -18.58
N ALA A 10 21.30 -18.83 -18.86
CA ALA A 10 22.40 -18.86 -17.88
C ALA A 10 23.36 -17.66 -18.02
N GLY A 11 22.99 -16.67 -18.84
CA GLY A 11 23.82 -15.50 -19.14
C GLY A 11 23.57 -14.33 -18.19
N PRO A 12 24.40 -13.28 -18.25
CA PRO A 12 24.30 -12.09 -17.38
C PRO A 12 22.92 -11.41 -17.36
N SER A 13 22.12 -11.62 -18.42
CA SER A 13 20.73 -11.16 -18.53
C SER A 13 19.78 -11.82 -17.53
N TYR A 14 19.97 -13.10 -17.18
CA TYR A 14 19.15 -13.79 -16.20
C TYR A 14 19.43 -13.28 -14.78
N ASP A 15 20.70 -13.15 -14.41
CA ASP A 15 21.11 -12.61 -13.11
C ASP A 15 20.65 -11.16 -12.93
N HIS A 16 20.72 -10.36 -14.01
CA HIS A 16 20.19 -9.01 -13.99
C HIS A 16 18.66 -8.99 -13.79
N ALA A 17 17.91 -9.81 -14.53
CA ALA A 17 16.47 -9.93 -14.39
C ALA A 17 16.04 -10.43 -13.01
N ALA A 18 16.78 -11.38 -12.42
CA ALA A 18 16.56 -11.86 -11.06
C ALA A 18 16.80 -10.74 -10.02
N GLY A 19 17.84 -9.93 -10.21
CA GLY A 19 18.12 -8.76 -9.39
C GLY A 19 17.03 -7.70 -9.46
N GLU A 20 16.52 -7.40 -10.66
CA GLU A 20 15.38 -6.48 -10.83
C GLU A 20 14.10 -7.03 -10.20
N LEU A 21 13.82 -8.32 -10.36
CA LEU A 21 12.66 -8.95 -9.74
C LEU A 21 12.74 -8.90 -8.20
N ALA A 22 13.93 -9.10 -7.63
CA ALA A 22 14.15 -8.97 -6.19
C ALA A 22 13.94 -7.53 -5.70
N ARG A 23 14.44 -6.53 -6.45
CA ARG A 23 14.21 -5.10 -6.18
C ARG A 23 12.72 -4.76 -6.23
N LEU A 24 12.03 -5.22 -7.27
CA LEU A 24 10.60 -4.97 -7.45
C LEU A 24 9.79 -5.59 -6.32
N ARG A 25 10.07 -6.85 -5.96
CA ARG A 25 9.41 -7.52 -4.83
C ARG A 25 9.59 -6.78 -3.51
N ARG A 26 10.79 -6.27 -3.24
CA ARG A 26 11.04 -5.45 -2.04
C ARG A 26 10.19 -4.17 -2.07
N ARG A 27 10.22 -3.44 -3.19
CA ARG A 27 9.44 -2.21 -3.34
C ARG A 27 7.94 -2.46 -3.21
N VAL A 28 7.43 -3.58 -3.73
CA VAL A 28 6.03 -3.98 -3.57
C VAL A 28 5.71 -4.19 -2.09
N ALA A 29 6.52 -4.95 -1.36
CA ALA A 29 6.32 -5.17 0.07
C ALA A 29 6.35 -3.87 0.88
N ASP A 30 7.28 -2.96 0.56
CA ASP A 30 7.37 -1.64 1.20
C ASP A 30 6.10 -0.80 0.93
N LEU A 31 5.60 -0.82 -0.30
CA LEU A 31 4.37 -0.12 -0.68
C LEU A 31 3.13 -0.74 -0.02
N GLU A 32 3.06 -2.06 0.09
CA GLU A 32 1.96 -2.75 0.78
C GLU A 32 1.92 -2.38 2.27
N ALA A 33 3.08 -2.32 2.92
CA ALA A 33 3.18 -1.87 4.31
C ALA A 33 2.74 -0.41 4.48
N GLU A 34 3.13 0.47 3.57
CA GLU A 34 2.74 1.89 3.61
C GLU A 34 1.23 2.07 3.37
N VAL A 35 0.65 1.32 2.43
CA VAL A 35 -0.81 1.32 2.21
C VAL A 35 -1.55 0.87 3.47
N LEU A 36 -1.06 -0.17 4.15
CA LEU A 36 -1.68 -0.62 5.40
C LEU A 36 -1.60 0.46 6.48
N ARG A 37 -0.44 1.11 6.64
CA ARG A 37 -0.24 2.22 7.58
C ARG A 37 -1.21 3.37 7.30
N LEU A 38 -1.31 3.79 6.04
CA LEU A 38 -2.20 4.88 5.62
C LEU A 38 -3.67 4.54 5.80
N LYS A 39 -4.07 3.26 5.63
CA LYS A 39 -5.44 2.83 5.92
C LYS A 39 -5.78 2.97 7.39
N VAL A 40 -4.91 2.48 8.28
CA VAL A 40 -5.10 2.62 9.73
C VAL A 40 -5.20 4.10 10.13
N GLU A 41 -4.34 4.95 9.57
CA GLU A 41 -4.38 6.40 9.81
C GLU A 41 -5.70 7.00 9.29
N ASN A 42 -6.14 6.63 8.09
CA ASN A 42 -7.39 7.12 7.51
C ASN A 42 -8.61 6.69 8.34
N ASP A 43 -8.67 5.42 8.75
CA ASP A 43 -9.75 4.89 9.57
C ASP A 43 -9.86 5.67 10.89
N GLY A 44 -8.72 5.95 11.55
CA GLY A 44 -8.69 6.78 12.76
C GLY A 44 -9.11 8.24 12.51
N LEU A 45 -8.75 8.83 11.37
CA LEU A 45 -9.20 10.17 11.00
C LEU A 45 -10.71 10.22 10.72
N VAL A 46 -11.25 9.20 10.06
CA VAL A 46 -12.69 9.07 9.78
C VAL A 46 -13.47 8.92 11.08
N GLU A 47 -12.99 8.10 12.02
CA GLU A 47 -13.60 7.94 13.35
C GLU A 47 -13.58 9.26 14.14
N ALA A 48 -12.43 9.94 14.17
CA ALA A 48 -12.29 11.23 14.84
C ALA A 48 -13.17 12.33 14.21
N LEU A 49 -13.34 12.30 12.88
CA LEU A 49 -14.24 13.22 12.19
C LEU A 49 -15.71 12.90 12.50
N GLY A 50 -16.09 11.62 12.53
CA GLY A 50 -17.44 11.18 12.91
C GLY A 50 -17.84 11.69 14.29
N SER A 51 -17.00 11.43 15.31
CA SER A 51 -17.23 11.92 16.67
C SER A 51 -17.39 13.45 16.73
N ARG A 52 -16.57 14.20 15.99
CA ARG A 52 -16.70 15.67 15.93
C ARG A 52 -18.00 16.12 15.28
N VAL A 53 -18.47 15.41 14.25
CA VAL A 53 -19.75 15.73 13.60
C VAL A 53 -20.90 15.46 14.56
N ASP A 54 -20.85 14.36 15.30
CA ASP A 54 -21.86 14.00 16.30
C ASP A 54 -21.90 15.05 17.43
N ASP A 55 -20.75 15.43 17.99
CA ASP A 55 -20.64 16.49 19.01
C ASP A 55 -21.29 17.80 18.53
N VAL A 56 -21.02 18.18 17.28
CA VAL A 56 -21.58 19.39 16.67
C VAL A 56 -23.09 19.25 16.45
N ALA A 57 -23.57 18.08 16.01
CA ALA A 57 -25.00 17.81 15.83
C ALA A 57 -25.77 17.90 17.15
N GLU A 58 -25.22 17.35 18.24
CA GLU A 58 -25.80 17.41 19.59
C GLU A 58 -25.94 18.86 20.09
N LEU A 59 -24.98 19.74 19.77
CA LEU A 59 -25.06 21.18 20.10
C LEU A 59 -26.19 21.91 19.36
N PHE A 60 -26.62 21.40 18.20
CA PHE A 60 -27.70 21.97 17.41
C PHE A 60 -29.07 21.29 17.64
N GLU A 61 -29.12 20.15 18.35
CA GLU A 61 -30.36 19.47 18.76
C GLU A 61 -31.10 19.98 20.03
N PRO A 62 -30.72 21.03 20.80
CA PRO A 62 -31.41 21.32 22.06
C PRO A 62 -32.71 22.15 21.93
N ALA A 63 -33.28 22.38 20.75
CA ALA A 63 -34.42 23.32 20.60
C ALA A 63 -35.56 22.86 19.66
N SER A 64 -35.82 21.56 19.53
CA SER A 64 -36.97 21.05 18.75
C SER A 64 -37.88 20.07 19.49
N ARG A 65 -37.87 20.07 20.82
CA ARG A 65 -38.89 19.39 21.65
C ARG A 65 -39.75 20.38 22.41
#